data_AF-A0A1F7N601-F1
#
_entry.id   AF-A0A1F7N601-F1
#
_cell.length_a   1.000
_cell.length_b   1.000
_cell.length_c   1.000
_cell.angle_alpha   90.00
_cell.angle_beta   90.00
_cell.angle_gamma   90.00
#
_symmetry.space_group_name_H-M   'P 1'
#
loop_
_entity.id
_entity.type
_entity.pdbx_description
1 polymer ?
#
loop_
_entity_poly.entity_id
_entity_poly.type
_entity_poly.pdbx_seq_one_letter_code
_entity_poly.pdbx_strand_id
1 'polypeptide(L)'
;MDGTVMGDGAGPRTMVPRVGNLLLASEDQVAIDAIAAKVMGFDPLGIPYLRMCAERGLGTADPARIELVGDADAVGAGRGFKTRRSLVIWGDQLIRRGPLRPLKRLLLHSPLVVWAPFASNVYHDLLWYPTVGRARIRAFAATPWGRLFETY
;
A
#
# COMPACT_ATOMS: atom_id res chain seq x y z
N MET A 1 4.48 9.27 10.50
CA MET A 1 3.69 8.29 9.74
C MET A 1 2.74 7.58 10.70
N ASP A 2 1.46 7.52 10.34
CA ASP A 2 0.44 6.79 11.09
C ASP A 2 0.33 5.35 10.58
N GLY A 3 0.68 4.39 11.45
CA GLY A 3 0.57 2.95 11.22
C GLY A 3 -0.46 2.29 12.13
N THR A 4 -1.48 3.02 12.59
CA THR A 4 -2.60 2.45 13.38
C THR A 4 -3.33 1.37 12.60
N VAL A 5 -3.56 1.60 11.30
CA VAL A 5 -4.13 0.64 10.35
C VAL A 5 -3.19 0.46 9.15
N MET A 6 -2.87 -0.78 8.82
CA MET A 6 -1.91 -1.13 7.75
C MET A 6 -2.61 -1.92 6.64
N GLY A 7 -2.29 -1.62 5.39
CA GLY A 7 -2.87 -2.29 4.22
C GLY A 7 -2.02 -3.44 3.70
N ASP A 8 -2.54 -4.66 3.71
CA ASP A 8 -1.88 -5.84 3.11
C ASP A 8 -2.51 -6.24 1.76
N GLY A 9 -1.75 -6.83 0.85
CA GLY A 9 -2.26 -7.32 -0.43
C GLY A 9 -2.41 -6.24 -1.50
N ALA A 10 -3.56 -6.24 -2.19
CA ALA A 10 -3.83 -5.39 -3.34
C ALA A 10 -4.46 -4.06 -2.93
N GLY A 11 -3.69 -3.19 -2.27
CA GLY A 11 -4.14 -1.84 -1.92
C GLY A 11 -4.27 -0.89 -3.13
N PRO A 12 -4.81 0.32 -2.91
CA PRO A 12 -5.40 0.80 -1.65
C PRO A 12 -6.84 0.30 -1.45
N ARG A 13 -7.62 0.06 -2.51
CA ARG A 13 -9.05 -0.31 -2.40
C ARG A 13 -9.31 -1.77 -2.04
N THR A 14 -8.49 -2.70 -2.55
CA THR A 14 -8.74 -4.15 -2.40
C THR A 14 -7.80 -4.83 -1.40
N MET A 15 -7.25 -4.05 -0.47
CA MET A 15 -6.34 -4.53 0.56
C MET A 15 -7.07 -5.41 1.59
N VAL A 16 -6.27 -6.07 2.44
CA VAL A 16 -6.69 -6.68 3.69
C VAL A 16 -6.18 -5.74 4.79
N PRO A 17 -7.05 -4.96 5.44
CA PRO A 17 -6.63 -4.09 6.53
C PRO A 17 -6.18 -4.94 7.72
N ARG A 18 -5.07 -4.55 8.33
CA ARG A 18 -4.51 -5.17 9.55
C ARG A 18 -4.32 -4.09 10.61
N VAL A 19 -4.58 -4.43 11.86
CA VAL A 19 -4.30 -3.53 12.99
C VAL A 19 -2.78 -3.44 13.15
N GLY A 20 -2.26 -2.22 13.09
CA GLY A 20 -0.84 -1.95 13.20
C GLY A 20 -0.43 -1.44 14.58
N ASN A 21 -1.22 -0.51 15.14
CA ASN A 21 -0.98 0.17 16.44
C ASN A 21 0.42 0.77 16.57
N LEU A 22 0.92 1.38 15.49
CA LEU A 22 2.26 1.95 15.46
C LEU A 22 2.21 3.41 15.03
N LEU A 23 2.96 4.27 15.71
CA LEU A 23 3.26 5.61 15.25
C LEU A 23 4.77 5.69 15.01
N LEU A 24 5.16 6.15 13.83
CA LEU A 24 6.56 6.37 13.48
C LEU A 24 6.80 7.87 13.30
N ALA A 25 7.92 8.36 13.83
CA ALA A 25 8.37 9.73 13.65
C ALA A 25 9.87 9.72 13.35
N SER A 26 10.28 10.59 12.42
CA SER A 26 11.68 10.74 12.01
C SER A 26 11.82 12.10 11.33
N GLU A 27 12.98 12.73 11.49
CA GLU A 27 13.39 13.87 10.67
C GLU A 27 13.84 13.44 9.27
N ASP A 28 14.42 12.23 9.15
CA ASP A 28 14.82 11.61 7.88
C ASP A 28 13.62 10.89 7.24
N GLN A 29 13.20 11.39 6.08
CA GLN A 29 12.06 10.87 5.31
C GLN A 29 12.34 9.50 4.68
N VAL A 30 13.60 9.18 4.37
CA VAL A 30 13.98 7.87 3.84
C VAL A 30 14.00 6.85 4.97
N ALA A 31 14.50 7.25 6.15
CA ALA A 31 14.57 6.38 7.32
C ALA A 31 13.18 5.92 7.79
N ILE A 32 12.20 6.83 7.85
CA ILE A 32 10.84 6.46 8.28
C ILE A 32 10.18 5.45 7.33
N ASP A 33 10.35 5.62 6.01
CA ASP A 33 9.80 4.70 5.02
C ASP A 33 10.55 3.36 5.03
N ALA A 34 11.87 3.37 5.26
CA ALA A 34 12.67 2.16 5.39
C ALA A 34 12.27 1.34 6.62
N ILE A 35 12.05 1.99 7.76
CA ILE A 35 11.54 1.33 8.96
C ILE A 35 10.10 0.82 8.75
N ALA A 36 9.23 1.61 8.11
CA ALA A 36 7.89 1.15 7.76
C ALA A 36 7.91 -0.11 6.87
N ALA A 37 8.79 -0.14 5.86
CA ALA A 37 9.00 -1.31 5.00
C ALA A 37 9.49 -2.52 5.79
N LYS A 38 10.46 -2.35 6.70
CA LYS A 38 10.96 -3.41 7.58
C LYS A 38 9.87 -3.96 8.50
N VAL A 39 9.05 -3.10 9.12
CA VAL A 39 7.91 -3.51 9.95
C VAL A 39 6.94 -4.38 9.16
N MET A 40 6.65 -4.00 7.91
CA MET A 40 5.80 -4.79 7.01
C MET A 40 6.45 -6.13 6.60
N GLY A 41 7.77 -6.29 6.78
CA GLY A 41 8.54 -7.48 6.43
C GLY A 41 9.15 -7.44 5.03
N PHE A 42 9.31 -6.24 4.46
CA PHE A 42 10.04 -6.03 3.21
C PHE A 42 11.50 -5.67 3.51
N ASP A 43 12.40 -6.03 2.59
CA ASP A 43 13.75 -5.50 2.56
C ASP A 43 13.71 -4.06 2.01
N PRO A 44 14.08 -3.03 2.82
CA PRO A 44 14.05 -1.64 2.38
C PRO A 44 14.97 -1.35 1.19
N LEU A 45 16.14 -1.99 1.12
CA LEU A 45 17.08 -1.80 0.00
C LEU A 45 16.63 -2.54 -1.27
N GLY A 46 15.77 -3.56 -1.12
CA GLY A 46 15.05 -4.19 -2.23
C GLY A 46 14.00 -3.29 -2.88
N ILE A 47 13.57 -2.20 -2.21
CA ILE A 47 12.59 -1.24 -2.74
C ILE A 47 13.34 -0.17 -3.57
N PRO A 48 13.11 -0.06 -4.89
CA PRO A 48 13.95 0.76 -5.76
C PRO A 48 14.05 2.23 -5.37
N TYR A 49 12.95 2.86 -4.94
CA TYR A 49 12.98 4.27 -4.60
C TYR A 49 13.77 4.55 -3.31
N LEU A 50 13.65 3.68 -2.30
CA LEU A 50 14.42 3.81 -1.05
C LEU A 50 15.91 3.65 -1.31
N ARG A 51 16.29 2.61 -2.07
CA ARG A 51 17.68 2.41 -2.48
C ARG A 51 18.23 3.61 -3.23
N MET A 52 17.51 4.12 -4.24
CA MET A 52 17.94 5.29 -5.00
C MET A 52 18.08 6.54 -4.13
N CYS A 53 17.18 6.76 -3.17
CA CYS A 53 17.28 7.90 -2.25
C CYS A 53 18.53 7.81 -1.37
N ALA A 54 18.82 6.62 -0.82
CA ALA A 54 20.02 6.38 -0.02
C ALA A 54 21.31 6.53 -0.84
N GLU A 55 21.36 5.97 -2.05
CA GLU A 55 22.50 6.12 -2.98
C GLU A 55 22.78 7.59 -3.34
N ARG A 56 21.75 8.44 -3.32
CA ARG A 56 21.87 9.88 -3.58
C ARG A 56 22.12 10.73 -2.33
N GLY A 57 22.24 10.10 -1.15
CA GLY A 57 22.44 10.82 0.11
C GLY A 57 21.24 11.65 0.56
N LEU A 58 20.03 11.31 0.11
CA LEU A 58 18.79 12.01 0.50
C LEU A 58 18.23 11.55 1.87
N GLY A 59 18.85 10.53 2.47
CA GLY A 59 18.50 9.94 3.75
C GLY A 59 19.02 8.51 3.87
N THR A 60 18.70 7.82 4.96
CA THR A 60 19.21 6.48 5.28
C THR A 60 18.15 5.42 5.05
N ALA A 61 18.38 4.49 4.11
CA ALA A 61 17.47 3.36 3.87
C ALA A 61 17.90 2.06 4.55
N ASP A 62 19.14 1.97 5.05
CA ASP A 62 19.66 0.78 5.71
C ASP A 62 19.21 0.75 7.19
N PRO A 63 18.35 -0.20 7.60
CA PRO A 63 17.87 -0.27 8.97
C PRO A 63 18.95 -0.49 10.03
N ALA A 64 20.13 -1.00 9.66
CA ALA A 64 21.23 -1.17 10.60
C ALA A 64 21.91 0.16 10.95
N ARG A 65 21.66 1.21 10.15
CA ARG A 65 22.20 2.57 10.32
C ARG A 65 21.17 3.56 10.86
N ILE A 66 19.98 3.09 11.21
CA ILE A 66 18.90 3.92 11.75
C ILE A 66 18.79 3.64 13.24
N GLU A 67 18.91 4.68 14.06
CA GLU A 67 18.64 4.61 15.49
C GLU A 67 17.13 4.52 15.73
N LEU A 68 16.70 3.55 16.55
CA LEU A 68 15.31 3.41 16.98
C LEU A 68 15.20 3.86 18.43
N VAL A 69 14.38 4.88 18.66
CA VAL A 69 14.09 5.43 19.99
C VAL A 69 12.65 5.09 20.38
N GLY A 70 12.43 4.75 21.66
CA GLY A 70 11.13 4.32 22.17
C GLY A 70 10.95 2.80 22.10
N ASP A 71 9.80 2.34 21.61
CA ASP A 71 9.45 0.91 21.56
C ASP A 71 10.15 0.21 20.38
N ALA A 72 11.48 0.07 20.42
CA ALA A 72 12.26 -0.56 19.36
C ALA A 72 11.81 -2.01 19.07
N ASP A 73 11.30 -2.73 20.07
CA ASP A 73 10.76 -4.09 19.93
C ASP A 73 9.53 -4.15 19.02
N ALA A 74 8.75 -3.05 18.93
CA ALA A 74 7.59 -2.96 18.03
C ALA A 74 7.97 -3.01 16.54
N VAL A 75 9.25 -2.72 16.24
CA VAL A 75 9.87 -2.77 14.90
C VAL A 75 10.47 -4.15 14.59
N GLY A 76 10.28 -5.15 15.48
CA GLY A 76 10.88 -6.48 15.44
C GLY A 76 10.63 -7.34 14.19
N ALA A 77 10.41 -8.64 14.37
CA ALA A 77 10.28 -9.56 13.23
C ALA A 77 9.17 -9.12 12.26
N GLY A 78 9.53 -8.93 10.99
CA GLY A 78 8.64 -8.38 9.97
C GLY A 78 7.29 -9.10 9.89
N ARG A 79 6.21 -8.34 9.69
CA ARG A 79 4.82 -8.84 9.80
C ARG A 79 4.31 -9.65 8.58
N GLY A 80 5.21 -9.99 7.65
CA GLY A 80 4.93 -10.88 6.52
C GLY A 80 3.89 -10.36 5.53
N PHE A 81 3.85 -9.04 5.30
CA PHE A 81 2.96 -8.43 4.31
C PHE A 81 3.35 -8.89 2.89
N LYS A 82 2.37 -8.89 2.00
CA LYS A 82 2.55 -9.26 0.60
C LYS A 82 1.94 -8.21 -0.30
N THR A 83 2.69 -7.74 -1.28
CA THR A 83 2.13 -6.85 -2.31
C THR A 83 1.45 -7.68 -3.39
N ARG A 84 0.27 -7.25 -3.83
CA ARG A 84 -0.43 -7.85 -4.98
C ARG A 84 -0.99 -6.76 -5.87
N ARG A 85 -1.23 -7.09 -7.14
CA ARG A 85 -1.94 -6.20 -8.07
C ARG A 85 -3.40 -6.63 -8.14
N SER A 86 -4.32 -5.66 -8.08
CA SER A 86 -5.72 -5.92 -8.42
C SER A 86 -5.86 -6.14 -9.93
N LEU A 87 -7.01 -6.68 -10.36
CA LEU A 87 -7.30 -6.86 -11.79
C LEU A 87 -7.26 -5.53 -12.55
N VAL A 88 -7.77 -4.45 -11.94
CA VAL A 88 -7.75 -3.10 -12.51
C VAL A 88 -6.31 -2.60 -12.69
N ILE A 89 -5.46 -2.75 -11.66
CA ILE A 89 -4.05 -2.33 -11.75
C ILE A 89 -3.30 -3.17 -12.79
N TRP A 90 -3.56 -4.48 -12.84
CA TRP A 90 -2.96 -5.36 -13.84
C TRP A 90 -3.34 -4.93 -15.26
N GLY A 91 -4.62 -4.64 -15.51
CA GLY A 91 -5.12 -4.13 -16.80
C GLY A 91 -4.53 -2.77 -17.18
N ASP A 92 -4.45 -1.83 -16.23
CA ASP A 92 -3.83 -0.53 -16.46
C ASP A 92 -2.33 -0.66 -16.83
N GLN A 93 -1.60 -1.55 -16.16
CA GLN A 93 -0.19 -1.83 -16.49
C GLN A 93 -0.03 -2.46 -17.88
N LEU A 94 -0.97 -3.31 -18.31
CA LEU A 94 -0.98 -3.88 -19.66
C LEU A 94 -1.08 -2.79 -20.74
N ILE A 95 -1.84 -1.73 -20.48
CA ILE A 95 -2.00 -0.57 -21.39
C ILE A 95 -0.82 0.40 -21.27
N ARG A 96 -0.29 0.66 -20.08
CA ARG A 96 0.77 1.67 -19.89
C ARG A 96 2.16 1.16 -20.24
N ARG A 97 2.46 -0.08 -19.88
CA ARG A 97 3.80 -0.69 -19.95
C ARG A 97 3.83 -1.99 -20.75
N GLY A 98 2.67 -2.58 -21.04
CA GLY A 98 2.55 -3.86 -21.74
C GLY A 98 2.27 -3.75 -23.24
N PRO A 99 1.79 -4.84 -23.88
CA PRO A 99 1.59 -4.94 -25.32
C PRO A 99 0.48 -4.02 -25.85
N LEU A 100 -0.44 -3.56 -25.00
CA LEU A 100 -1.51 -2.63 -25.39
C LEU A 100 -1.06 -1.16 -25.40
N ARG A 101 0.24 -0.89 -25.18
CA ARG A 101 0.83 0.47 -25.23
C ARG A 101 0.55 1.24 -26.52
N PRO A 102 0.50 0.65 -27.74
CA PRO A 102 0.11 1.39 -28.94
C PRO A 102 -1.30 2.01 -28.85
N LEU A 103 -2.21 1.36 -28.12
CA LEU A 103 -3.59 1.83 -27.91
C LEU A 103 -3.71 2.86 -26.78
N LYS A 104 -2.63 3.15 -26.03
CA LYS A 104 -2.63 4.08 -24.89
C LYS A 104 -3.21 5.45 -25.23
N ARG A 105 -2.89 6.00 -26.42
CA ARG A 105 -3.41 7.33 -26.82
C ARG A 105 -4.92 7.28 -27.02
N LEU A 106 -5.43 6.24 -27.68
CA LEU A 106 -6.86 6.05 -27.89
C LEU A 106 -7.60 5.79 -26.57
N LEU A 107 -7.10 4.88 -25.74
CA LEU A 107 -7.80 4.42 -24.54
C LEU A 107 -7.69 5.38 -23.36
N LEU A 108 -6.62 6.17 -23.26
CA LEU A 108 -6.36 7.01 -22.06
C LEU A 108 -6.21 8.51 -22.36
N HIS A 109 -6.09 8.94 -23.62
CA HIS A 109 -5.91 10.36 -23.99
C HIS A 109 -6.97 10.86 -24.99
N SER A 110 -8.07 10.13 -25.13
CA SER A 110 -9.23 10.52 -25.94
C SER A 110 -10.48 10.59 -25.07
N PRO A 111 -11.61 11.12 -25.59
CA PRO A 111 -12.90 11.07 -24.89
C PRO A 111 -13.35 9.66 -24.48
N LEU A 112 -12.77 8.61 -25.08
CA LEU A 112 -13.03 7.23 -24.68
C LEU A 112 -12.55 6.94 -23.25
N VAL A 113 -11.69 7.76 -22.65
CA VAL A 113 -11.13 7.56 -21.30
C VAL A 113 -12.18 7.24 -20.22
N VAL A 114 -13.45 7.61 -20.43
CA VAL A 114 -14.61 7.29 -19.58
C VAL A 114 -14.78 5.78 -19.32
N TRP A 115 -14.31 4.91 -20.23
CA TRP A 115 -14.37 3.46 -20.02
C TRP A 115 -13.54 3.02 -18.81
N ALA A 116 -12.42 3.69 -18.52
CA ALA A 116 -11.50 3.31 -17.44
C ALA A 116 -12.09 3.53 -16.04
N PRO A 117 -12.63 4.72 -15.68
CA PRO A 117 -13.34 4.89 -14.41
C PRO A 117 -14.61 4.04 -14.35
N PHE A 118 -15.32 3.84 -15.47
CA PHE A 118 -16.48 2.94 -15.50
C PHE A 118 -16.10 1.50 -15.15
N ALA A 119 -15.09 0.92 -15.82
CA ALA A 119 -14.61 -0.43 -15.55
C ALA A 119 -14.08 -0.58 -14.13
N SER A 120 -13.40 0.45 -13.62
CA SER A 120 -12.96 0.51 -12.22
C SER A 120 -14.15 0.47 -11.25
N ASN A 121 -15.20 1.26 -11.48
CA ASN A 121 -16.39 1.27 -10.63
C ASN A 121 -17.14 -0.06 -10.69
N VAL A 122 -17.34 -0.63 -11.88
CA VAL A 122 -17.94 -1.97 -12.02
C VAL A 122 -17.14 -3.00 -11.24
N TYR A 123 -15.82 -3.01 -11.37
CA TYR A 123 -14.97 -3.96 -10.64
C TYR A 123 -15.03 -3.74 -9.12
N HIS A 124 -14.90 -2.51 -8.65
CA HIS A 124 -14.82 -2.24 -7.21
C HIS A 124 -16.19 -2.32 -6.52
N ASP A 125 -17.21 -1.70 -7.11
CA ASP A 125 -18.50 -1.48 -6.46
C ASP A 125 -19.49 -2.61 -6.72
N LEU A 126 -19.48 -3.21 -7.91
CA LEU A 126 -20.42 -4.26 -8.29
C LEU A 126 -19.86 -5.67 -8.12
N LEU A 127 -18.55 -5.86 -8.28
CA LEU A 127 -17.92 -7.19 -8.15
C LEU A 127 -17.22 -7.35 -6.81
N TRP A 128 -16.18 -6.57 -6.54
CA TRP A 128 -15.31 -6.78 -5.40
C TRP A 128 -16.02 -6.52 -4.06
N TYR A 129 -16.72 -5.38 -3.93
CA TYR A 129 -17.37 -5.01 -2.67
C TYR A 129 -18.43 -6.03 -2.24
N PRO A 130 -19.39 -6.44 -3.08
CA PRO A 130 -20.43 -7.39 -2.67
C PRO A 130 -19.90 -8.80 -2.38
N THR A 131 -18.81 -9.21 -3.03
CA THR A 131 -18.29 -10.59 -2.91
C THR A 131 -17.26 -10.75 -1.80
N VAL A 132 -16.22 -9.91 -1.78
CA VAL A 132 -15.07 -10.05 -0.87
C VAL A 132 -14.96 -8.85 0.08
N GLY A 133 -15.23 -7.64 -0.42
CA GLY A 133 -15.05 -6.40 0.31
C GLY A 133 -15.91 -6.34 1.58
N ARG A 134 -17.20 -6.65 1.48
CA ARG A 134 -18.12 -6.68 2.65
C ARG A 134 -17.62 -7.58 3.77
N ALA A 135 -17.12 -8.78 3.43
CA ALA A 135 -16.61 -9.70 4.44
C ALA A 135 -15.37 -9.13 5.15
N ARG A 136 -14.43 -8.54 4.40
CA ARG A 136 -13.23 -7.92 4.97
C ARG A 136 -13.54 -6.69 5.80
N ILE A 137 -14.45 -5.84 5.35
CA ILE A 137 -14.88 -4.64 6.07
C ILE A 137 -15.56 -5.04 7.38
N ARG A 138 -16.48 -6.01 7.36
CA ARG A 138 -17.10 -6.52 8.60
C ARG A 138 -16.08 -7.11 9.57
N ALA A 139 -15.12 -7.89 9.07
CA ALA A 139 -14.05 -8.44 9.90
C ALA A 139 -13.20 -7.33 10.55
N PHE A 140 -12.90 -6.26 9.81
CA PHE A 140 -12.15 -5.13 10.34
C PHE A 140 -12.97 -4.26 11.30
N ALA A 141 -14.27 -4.08 11.04
CA ALA A 141 -15.20 -3.37 11.94
C ALA A 141 -15.23 -3.99 13.35
N ALA A 142 -15.01 -5.31 13.47
CA ALA A 142 -14.92 -6.00 14.74
C ALA A 142 -13.59 -5.76 15.52
N THR A 143 -12.63 -5.02 14.97
CA THR A 143 -11.37 -4.67 15.66
C THR A 143 -11.54 -3.46 16.59
N PRO A 144 -10.60 -3.15 17.49
CA PRO A 144 -10.67 -1.94 18.31
C PRO A 144 -10.82 -0.65 17.49
N TRP A 145 -10.09 -0.52 16.38
CA TRP A 145 -10.23 0.63 15.47
C TRP A 145 -11.58 0.69 14.77
N GLY A 146 -12.11 -0.48 14.36
CA GLY A 146 -13.44 -0.56 13.77
C GLY A 146 -14.54 -0.12 14.73
N ARG A 147 -14.50 -0.61 15.98
CA ARG A 147 -15.44 -0.19 17.03
C ARG A 147 -15.28 1.28 17.40
N LEU A 148 -14.04 1.78 17.48
CA LEU A 148 -13.80 3.19 17.77
C LEU A 148 -14.39 4.08 16.67
N PHE A 149 -14.25 3.70 15.40
CA PHE A 149 -14.84 4.42 14.27
C PHE A 149 -16.38 4.54 14.36
N GLU A 150 -17.06 3.54 14.94
CA GLU A 150 -18.52 3.60 15.16
C GLU A 150 -18.94 4.56 16.28
N THR A 151 -18.00 5.03 17.10
CA THR A 151 -18.27 5.94 18.24
C THR A 151 -17.98 7.41 17.96
N TYR A 152 -17.39 7.72 16.81
CA TYR A 152 -17.16 9.10 16.34
C TYR A 152 -18.41 9.65 15.67
#